data_AF-A0AAW0HL13-F1
#
_entry.id   AF-A0AAW0HL13-F1
#
_cell.length_a   1.000
_cell.length_b   1.000
_cell.length_c   1.000
_cell.angle_alpha   90.00
_cell.angle_beta   90.00
_cell.angle_gamma   90.00
#
_symmetry.space_group_name_H-M   'P 1'
#
loop_
_entity.id
_entity.type
_entity.pdbx_description
1 polymer ?
#
loop_
_entity_poly.entity_id
_entity_poly.type
_entity_poly.pdbx_seq_one_letter_code
_entity_poly.pdbx_strand_id
1 'polypeptide(L)'
;MSCLNHPDKKIVAYCSMILFTSLNPERMKDLEENLNIAINVIEAHQKHPESEWPFLIIADHFLKSPELVEAMYSKLSDQERVTLLDIMIARLVGDEQLTKDDISIFLRHAELIANSFVDQCRNVLKLISEPHTEDKEALATIRLLDVLCEMTSHTELLGYLQVFPGLMERVIDVLRVIHVVGKDTTNIFSPSDSLKAEGDIEHMTEGFKSHLIRLIGNLCYKNKENQD
;
A
#
# COMPACT_ATOMS: atom_id res chain seq x y z
N MET A 1 -18.77 17.02 14.18
CA MET A 1 -18.62 15.57 14.48
C MET A 1 -19.18 14.80 13.30
N SER A 2 -18.34 14.06 12.58
CA SER A 2 -18.77 13.15 11.51
C SER A 2 -19.32 11.88 12.15
N CYS A 3 -20.48 11.39 11.71
CA CYS A 3 -21.04 10.13 12.22
C CYS A 3 -20.15 8.91 11.92
N LEU A 4 -19.19 9.05 10.99
CA LEU A 4 -18.17 8.05 10.68
C LEU A 4 -17.19 7.80 11.85
N ASN A 5 -17.07 8.76 12.77
CA ASN A 5 -16.19 8.68 13.95
C ASN A 5 -16.97 8.53 15.26
N HIS A 6 -18.19 8.01 15.18
CA HIS A 6 -19.04 7.79 16.35
C HIS A 6 -18.57 6.55 17.15
N PRO A 7 -18.60 6.57 18.50
CA PRO A 7 -18.17 5.42 19.32
C PRO A 7 -19.04 4.17 19.16
N ASP A 8 -20.30 4.34 18.77
CA ASP A 8 -21.20 3.22 18.44
C ASP A 8 -20.98 2.73 17.01
N LYS A 9 -20.42 1.51 16.89
CA LYS A 9 -20.16 0.84 15.62
C LYS A 9 -21.39 0.67 14.73
N LYS A 10 -22.59 0.55 15.29
CA LYS A 10 -23.83 0.48 14.50
C LYS A 10 -24.10 1.80 13.79
N ILE A 11 -23.88 2.92 14.49
CA ILE A 11 -24.05 4.25 13.90
C ILE A 11 -23.04 4.44 12.76
N VAL A 12 -21.77 4.08 12.99
CA VAL A 12 -20.75 4.14 11.93
C VAL A 12 -21.16 3.28 10.74
N ALA A 13 -21.56 2.02 10.95
CA ALA A 13 -21.98 1.12 9.88
C ALA A 13 -23.17 1.66 9.07
N TYR A 14 -24.23 2.16 9.73
CA TYR A 14 -25.38 2.74 9.02
C TYR A 14 -25.00 4.01 8.27
N CYS A 15 -24.17 4.87 8.85
CA CYS A 15 -23.72 6.09 8.17
C CYS A 15 -22.83 5.77 6.96
N SER A 16 -21.93 4.80 7.08
CA SER A 16 -21.13 4.30 5.96
C SER A 16 -22.01 3.67 4.88
N MET A 17 -23.03 2.88 5.22
CA MET A 17 -23.98 2.33 4.26
C MET A 17 -24.73 3.44 3.49
N ILE A 18 -25.22 4.46 4.20
CA ILE A 18 -25.88 5.62 3.58
C ILE A 18 -24.89 6.36 2.67
N LEU A 19 -23.65 6.57 3.13
CA LEU A 19 -22.63 7.21 2.32
C LEU A 19 -22.37 6.42 1.03
N PHE A 20 -22.06 5.12 1.15
CA PHE A 20 -21.84 4.20 0.02
C PHE A 20 -22.97 4.29 -1.02
N THR A 21 -24.21 4.08 -0.59
CA THR A 21 -25.37 4.11 -1.49
C THR A 21 -25.65 5.47 -2.12
N SER A 22 -25.14 6.55 -1.50
CA SER A 22 -25.35 7.90 -2.01
C SER A 22 -24.18 8.45 -2.81
N LEU A 23 -23.02 7.78 -2.84
CA LEU A 23 -21.86 8.23 -3.62
C LEU A 23 -22.15 8.08 -5.12
N ASN A 24 -21.89 9.16 -5.85
CA ASN A 24 -22.02 9.23 -7.30
C ASN A 24 -20.88 10.11 -7.85
N PRO A 25 -20.67 10.18 -9.18
CA PRO A 25 -19.54 10.94 -9.74
C PRO A 25 -19.50 12.42 -9.33
N GLU A 26 -20.65 13.06 -9.10
CA GLU A 26 -20.69 14.46 -8.63
C GLU A 26 -20.21 14.58 -7.18
N ARG A 27 -20.71 13.72 -6.29
CA ARG A 27 -20.31 13.71 -4.88
C ARG A 27 -18.88 13.24 -4.66
N MET A 28 -18.33 12.43 -5.58
CA MET A 28 -16.90 12.08 -5.56
C MET A 28 -16.03 13.33 -5.75
N LYS A 29 -16.42 14.26 -6.64
CA LYS A 29 -15.73 15.55 -6.77
C LYS A 29 -15.84 16.41 -5.52
N ASP A 30 -17.00 16.42 -4.86
CA ASP A 30 -17.15 17.12 -3.57
C ASP A 30 -16.18 16.56 -2.50
N LEU A 31 -15.89 15.25 -2.53
CA LEU A 31 -14.90 14.64 -1.63
C LEU A 31 -13.46 15.05 -1.96
N GLU A 32 -13.13 15.24 -3.25
CA GLU A 32 -11.82 15.75 -3.68
C GLU A 32 -11.56 17.15 -3.12
N GLU A 33 -12.59 18.00 -3.09
CA GLU A 33 -12.52 19.35 -2.51
C GLU A 33 -12.49 19.33 -0.97
N ASN A 34 -13.12 18.34 -0.33
CA ASN A 34 -13.15 18.18 1.12
C ASN A 34 -12.75 16.76 1.57
N LEU A 35 -11.44 16.53 1.56
CA LEU A 35 -10.84 15.23 1.86
C LEU A 35 -11.13 14.72 3.28
N ASN A 36 -11.60 15.56 4.22
CA ASN A 36 -11.86 15.12 5.59
C ASN A 36 -12.86 13.96 5.66
N ILE A 37 -13.87 13.93 4.77
CA ILE A 37 -14.83 12.82 4.75
C ILE A 37 -14.15 11.54 4.27
N ALA A 38 -13.33 11.62 3.21
CA ALA A 38 -12.60 10.47 2.69
C ALA A 38 -11.62 9.90 3.73
N ILE A 39 -10.87 10.76 4.41
CA ILE A 39 -9.96 10.38 5.50
C ILE A 39 -10.74 9.72 6.65
N ASN A 40 -11.88 10.28 7.06
CA ASN A 40 -12.74 9.68 8.10
C ASN A 40 -13.26 8.29 7.70
N VAL A 41 -13.43 7.99 6.41
CA VAL A 41 -13.81 6.63 5.96
C VAL A 41 -12.65 5.65 6.16
N ILE A 42 -11.41 6.06 5.87
CA ILE A 42 -10.21 5.25 6.17
C ILE A 42 -10.12 4.99 7.68
N GLU A 43 -10.24 6.03 8.51
CA GLU A 43 -10.25 5.88 9.97
C GLU A 43 -11.37 4.96 10.47
N ALA A 44 -12.56 5.07 9.88
CA ALA A 44 -13.70 4.21 10.23
C ALA A 44 -13.41 2.74 9.95
N HIS A 45 -12.75 2.43 8.82
CA HIS A 45 -12.32 1.07 8.52
C HIS A 45 -11.27 0.57 9.51
N GLN A 46 -10.32 1.42 9.91
CA GLN A 46 -9.30 1.05 10.91
C GLN A 46 -9.90 0.71 12.28
N LYS A 47 -10.85 1.53 12.75
CA LYS A 47 -11.49 1.35 14.07
C LYS A 47 -12.48 0.18 14.08
N HIS A 48 -13.08 -0.10 12.93
CA HIS A 48 -14.13 -1.11 12.76
C HIS A 48 -13.87 -1.98 11.51
N PRO A 49 -12.78 -2.80 11.50
CA PRO A 49 -12.40 -3.58 10.33
C PRO A 49 -13.44 -4.66 9.98
N GLU A 50 -14.30 -5.04 10.92
CA GLU A 50 -15.42 -5.97 10.68
C GLU A 50 -16.57 -5.33 9.90
N SER A 51 -16.58 -3.99 9.77
CA SER A 51 -17.59 -3.26 9.02
C SER A 51 -17.27 -3.30 7.53
N GLU A 52 -18.16 -3.92 6.75
CA GLU A 52 -18.00 -4.04 5.30
C GLU A 52 -18.13 -2.68 4.59
N TRP A 53 -18.93 -1.76 5.13
CA TRP A 53 -19.27 -0.53 4.41
C TRP A 53 -18.09 0.44 4.17
N PRO A 54 -17.24 0.77 5.18
CA PRO A 54 -16.03 1.54 4.92
C PRO A 54 -15.11 0.88 3.88
N PHE A 55 -14.92 -0.44 3.97
CA PHE A 55 -14.13 -1.20 3.01
C PHE A 55 -14.68 -1.06 1.59
N LEU A 56 -15.98 -1.27 1.40
CA LEU A 56 -16.65 -1.15 0.10
C LEU A 56 -16.57 0.28 -0.44
N ILE A 57 -16.68 1.32 0.40
CA ILE A 57 -16.48 2.70 -0.05
C ILE A 57 -15.08 2.89 -0.64
N ILE A 58 -14.06 2.40 0.07
CA ILE A 58 -12.68 2.57 -0.36
C ILE A 58 -12.43 1.78 -1.64
N ALA A 59 -12.78 0.49 -1.65
CA ALA A 59 -12.54 -0.42 -2.77
C ALA A 59 -13.35 -0.06 -4.02
N ASP A 60 -14.64 0.25 -3.88
CA ASP A 60 -15.54 0.39 -5.03
C ASP A 60 -15.74 1.83 -5.49
N HIS A 61 -15.40 2.83 -4.66
CA HIS A 61 -15.49 4.23 -5.02
C HIS A 61 -14.13 4.94 -5.00
N PHE A 62 -13.37 4.89 -3.89
CA PHE A 62 -12.15 5.69 -3.80
C PHE A 62 -11.07 5.18 -4.75
N LEU A 63 -10.81 3.87 -4.78
CA LEU A 63 -9.82 3.29 -5.69
C LEU A 63 -10.20 3.44 -7.17
N LYS A 64 -11.44 3.84 -7.50
CA LYS A 64 -11.85 4.16 -8.87
C LYS A 64 -11.61 5.63 -9.26
N SER A 65 -11.14 6.46 -8.32
CA SER A 65 -10.78 7.87 -8.55
C SER A 65 -9.31 8.09 -8.21
N PRO A 66 -8.40 8.05 -9.20
CA PRO A 66 -6.99 8.39 -9.02
C PRO A 66 -6.78 9.77 -8.40
N GLU A 67 -7.57 10.75 -8.81
CA GLU A 67 -7.46 12.14 -8.34
C GLU A 67 -7.74 12.25 -6.84
N LEU A 68 -8.80 11.57 -6.35
CA LEU A 68 -9.10 11.52 -4.93
C LEU A 68 -7.99 10.81 -4.14
N VAL A 69 -7.52 9.66 -4.64
CA VAL A 69 -6.47 8.87 -3.96
C VAL A 69 -5.19 9.67 -3.87
N GLU A 70 -4.75 10.32 -4.96
CA GLU A 70 -3.56 11.16 -5.00
C GLU A 70 -3.67 12.34 -4.02
N ALA A 71 -4.80 13.07 -4.06
CA ALA A 71 -5.05 14.20 -3.18
C ALA A 71 -5.08 13.78 -1.69
N MET A 72 -5.71 12.64 -1.40
CA MET A 72 -5.83 12.10 -0.04
C MET A 72 -4.51 11.56 0.50
N TYR A 73 -3.74 10.80 -0.30
CA TYR A 73 -2.54 10.08 0.14
C TYR A 73 -1.49 10.99 0.79
N SER A 74 -1.36 12.21 0.27
CA SER A 74 -0.45 13.24 0.81
C SER A 74 -0.84 13.72 2.22
N LYS A 75 -2.12 13.61 2.59
CA LYS A 75 -2.68 14.07 3.88
C LYS A 75 -2.89 12.95 4.90
N LEU A 76 -2.85 11.69 4.46
CA LEU A 76 -2.95 10.53 5.34
C LEU A 76 -1.75 10.46 6.29
N SER A 77 -2.03 10.11 7.54
CA SER A 77 -1.03 9.57 8.46
C SER A 77 -0.48 8.24 7.95
N ASP A 78 0.68 7.83 8.44
CA ASP A 78 1.29 6.58 7.98
C ASP A 78 0.44 5.34 8.26
N GLN A 79 -0.31 5.34 9.37
CA GLN A 79 -1.24 4.25 9.69
C GLN A 79 -2.41 4.21 8.69
N GLU A 80 -2.94 5.36 8.27
CA GLU A 80 -3.99 5.44 7.23
C GLU A 80 -3.45 5.07 5.85
N ARG A 81 -2.19 5.40 5.54
CA ARG A 81 -1.52 4.92 4.33
C ARG A 81 -1.43 3.40 4.33
N VAL A 82 -0.99 2.77 5.42
CA VAL A 82 -0.96 1.31 5.56
C VAL A 82 -2.34 0.73 5.24
N THR A 83 -3.40 1.27 5.83
CA THR A 83 -4.78 0.79 5.60
C THR A 83 -5.21 0.91 4.14
N LEU A 84 -4.96 2.06 3.49
CA LEU A 84 -5.29 2.23 2.08
C LEU A 84 -4.53 1.23 1.21
N LEU A 85 -3.24 1.03 1.48
CA LEU A 85 -2.39 0.09 0.76
C LEU A 85 -2.84 -1.37 0.96
N ASP A 86 -3.23 -1.76 2.18
CA ASP A 86 -3.79 -3.08 2.47
C ASP A 86 -5.06 -3.36 1.64
N ILE A 87 -5.93 -2.36 1.48
CA ILE A 87 -7.13 -2.47 0.65
C ILE A 87 -6.77 -2.55 -0.83
N MET A 88 -5.76 -1.80 -1.29
CA MET A 88 -5.24 -1.92 -2.67
C MET A 88 -4.70 -3.32 -2.94
N ILE A 89 -3.95 -3.91 -2.00
CA ILE A 89 -3.48 -5.30 -2.08
C ILE A 89 -4.67 -6.25 -2.17
N ALA A 90 -5.65 -6.11 -1.28
CA ALA A 90 -6.86 -6.94 -1.30
C ALA A 90 -7.60 -6.85 -2.64
N ARG A 91 -7.66 -5.66 -3.24
CA ARG A 91 -8.26 -5.45 -4.57
C ARG A 91 -7.45 -6.08 -5.69
N LEU A 92 -6.11 -6.07 -5.61
CA LEU A 92 -5.22 -6.63 -6.61
C LEU A 92 -5.12 -8.16 -6.56
N VAL A 93 -5.26 -8.75 -5.37
CA VAL A 93 -5.17 -10.20 -5.12
C VAL A 93 -6.53 -10.89 -5.24
N GLY A 94 -7.63 -10.14 -5.11
CA GLY A 94 -8.99 -10.68 -5.14
C GLY A 94 -9.30 -11.51 -6.40
N ASP A 95 -10.26 -12.42 -6.26
CA ASP A 95 -10.63 -13.37 -7.34
C ASP A 95 -11.21 -12.68 -8.58
N GLU A 96 -11.66 -11.44 -8.46
CA GLU A 96 -12.15 -10.63 -9.56
C GLU A 96 -10.99 -10.07 -10.38
N GLN A 97 -10.89 -10.50 -11.64
CA GLN A 97 -9.93 -9.89 -12.57
C GLN A 97 -10.26 -8.41 -12.78
N LEU A 98 -9.21 -7.59 -12.80
CA LEU A 98 -9.33 -6.17 -13.14
C LEU A 98 -9.94 -6.02 -14.53
N THR A 99 -10.98 -5.20 -14.64
CA THR A 99 -11.53 -4.81 -15.93
C THR A 99 -10.55 -3.91 -16.68
N LYS A 100 -10.79 -3.65 -17.98
CA LYS A 100 -9.95 -2.71 -18.75
C LYS A 100 -9.96 -1.29 -18.16
N ASP A 101 -11.11 -0.86 -17.64
CA ASP A 101 -11.25 0.45 -17.00
C ASP A 101 -10.47 0.47 -15.68
N ASP A 102 -10.53 -0.61 -14.89
CA ASP A 102 -9.73 -0.75 -13.67
C ASP A 102 -8.22 -0.72 -13.99
N ILE A 103 -7.77 -1.40 -15.04
CA ILE A 103 -6.35 -1.37 -15.46
C ILE A 103 -5.90 0.07 -15.74
N SER A 104 -6.71 0.85 -16.48
CA SER A 104 -6.38 2.26 -16.76
C SER A 104 -6.28 3.10 -15.48
N ILE A 105 -7.15 2.84 -14.51
CA ILE A 105 -7.13 3.51 -13.21
C ILE A 105 -5.88 3.10 -12.42
N PHE A 106 -5.57 1.79 -12.37
CA PHE A 106 -4.44 1.25 -11.62
C PHE A 106 -3.09 1.62 -12.23
N LEU A 107 -3.01 1.97 -13.51
CA LEU A 107 -1.80 2.59 -14.08
C LEU A 107 -1.50 3.96 -13.44
N ARG A 108 -2.54 4.76 -13.13
CA ARG A 108 -2.37 6.04 -12.42
C ARG A 108 -1.96 5.82 -10.96
N HIS A 109 -2.55 4.81 -10.31
CA HIS A 109 -2.13 4.42 -8.97
C HIS A 109 -0.69 3.89 -8.95
N ALA A 110 -0.28 3.13 -9.96
CA ALA A 110 1.08 2.61 -10.08
C ALA A 110 2.12 3.74 -10.09
N GLU A 111 1.83 4.87 -10.76
CA GLU A 111 2.66 6.07 -10.73
C GLU A 111 2.84 6.63 -9.30
N LEU A 112 1.73 6.82 -8.58
CA LEU A 112 1.74 7.31 -7.20
C LEU A 112 2.52 6.38 -6.26
N ILE A 113 2.26 5.07 -6.36
CA ILE A 113 2.88 4.05 -5.51
C ILE A 113 4.37 3.93 -5.81
N ALA A 114 4.76 3.88 -7.09
CA ALA A 114 6.16 3.77 -7.48
C ALA A 114 6.96 5.01 -7.08
N ASN A 115 6.43 6.23 -7.30
CA ASN A 115 7.05 7.46 -6.82
C ASN A 115 7.22 7.45 -5.29
N SER A 116 6.15 7.14 -4.56
CA SER A 116 6.19 7.11 -3.09
C SER A 116 7.23 6.11 -2.58
N PHE A 117 7.33 4.93 -3.19
CA PHE A 117 8.33 3.94 -2.83
C PHE A 117 9.76 4.43 -3.16
N VAL A 118 9.99 4.95 -4.37
CA VAL A 118 11.31 5.47 -4.79
C VAL A 118 11.84 6.54 -3.85
N ASP A 119 10.95 7.39 -3.33
CA ASP A 119 11.28 8.47 -2.40
C ASP A 119 11.50 7.97 -0.96
N GLN A 120 10.72 6.99 -0.51
CA GLN A 120 10.60 6.62 0.91
C GLN A 120 11.22 5.27 1.25
N CYS A 121 11.65 4.45 0.28
CA CYS A 121 12.11 3.07 0.48
C CYS A 121 13.22 2.90 1.55
N ARG A 122 14.01 3.95 1.82
CA ARG A 122 15.05 3.93 2.86
C ARG A 122 14.51 4.09 4.29
N ASN A 123 13.26 4.49 4.48
CA ASN A 123 12.64 4.63 5.80
C ASN A 123 12.62 3.30 6.56
N VAL A 124 12.55 2.17 5.85
CA VAL A 124 12.63 0.82 6.42
C VAL A 124 13.94 0.59 7.21
N LEU A 125 15.01 1.34 6.90
CA LEU A 125 16.29 1.22 7.60
C LEU A 125 16.23 1.75 9.03
N LYS A 126 15.23 2.57 9.40
CA LYS A 126 15.02 3.02 10.78
C LYS A 126 14.79 1.86 11.74
N LEU A 127 14.16 0.78 11.25
CA LEU A 127 13.89 -0.43 12.00
C LEU A 127 15.17 -1.18 12.45
N ILE A 128 16.33 -0.89 11.85
CA ILE A 128 17.62 -1.45 12.30
C ILE A 128 18.00 -0.90 13.69
N SER A 129 17.76 0.39 13.91
CA SER A 129 18.14 1.08 15.14
C SER A 129 17.11 0.88 16.25
N GLU A 130 15.83 0.73 15.88
CA GLU A 130 14.70 0.66 16.81
C GLU A 130 13.75 -0.50 16.45
N PRO A 131 14.19 -1.77 16.59
CA PRO A 131 13.48 -2.94 16.07
C PRO A 131 12.13 -3.26 16.75
N HIS A 132 11.77 -2.56 17.83
CA HIS A 132 10.53 -2.78 18.58
C HIS A 132 9.56 -1.60 18.52
N THR A 133 9.81 -0.62 17.65
CA THR A 133 8.84 0.45 17.42
C THR A 133 7.85 0.01 16.35
N GLU A 134 6.56 0.25 16.58
CA GLU A 134 5.55 0.19 15.53
C GLU A 134 5.73 1.40 14.59
N ASP A 135 6.90 1.52 13.96
CA ASP A 135 7.20 2.63 13.05
C ASP A 135 6.28 2.52 11.83
N LYS A 136 5.18 3.27 11.89
CA LYS A 136 4.13 3.27 10.89
C LYS A 136 4.65 3.75 9.54
N GLU A 137 5.66 4.61 9.51
CA GLU A 137 6.30 5.09 8.28
C GLU A 137 7.08 3.97 7.58
N ALA A 138 7.79 3.16 8.36
CA ALA A 138 8.45 1.95 7.85
C ALA A 138 7.43 0.91 7.38
N LEU A 139 6.32 0.71 8.10
CA LEU A 139 5.24 -0.19 7.69
C LEU A 139 4.56 0.27 6.40
N ALA A 140 4.29 1.57 6.24
CA ALA A 140 3.76 2.13 4.99
C ALA A 140 4.71 1.87 3.82
N THR A 141 6.03 1.97 4.06
CA THR A 141 7.07 1.66 3.07
C THR A 141 7.07 0.18 2.68
N ILE A 142 6.92 -0.73 3.65
CA ILE A 142 6.78 -2.18 3.40
C ILE A 142 5.52 -2.44 2.55
N ARG A 143 4.40 -1.81 2.88
CA ARG A 143 3.15 -1.98 2.11
C ARG A 143 3.20 -1.39 0.71
N LEU A 144 3.96 -0.31 0.48
CA LEU A 144 4.22 0.19 -0.86
C LEU A 144 4.93 -0.87 -1.72
N LEU A 145 5.93 -1.57 -1.17
CA LEU A 145 6.60 -2.67 -1.85
C LEU A 145 5.64 -3.83 -2.14
N ASP A 146 4.78 -4.18 -1.19
CA ASP A 146 3.79 -5.25 -1.36
C ASP A 146 2.83 -4.92 -2.52
N VAL A 147 2.28 -3.71 -2.56
CA VAL A 147 1.42 -3.24 -3.67
C VAL A 147 2.17 -3.32 -5.01
N LEU A 148 3.43 -2.88 -5.07
CA LEU A 148 4.22 -2.97 -6.31
C LEU A 148 4.43 -4.41 -6.77
N CYS A 149 4.63 -5.34 -5.84
CA CYS A 149 4.75 -6.75 -6.18
C CYS A 149 3.44 -7.32 -6.74
N GLU A 150 2.29 -6.95 -6.17
CA GLU A 150 1.00 -7.38 -6.69
C GLU A 150 0.69 -6.74 -8.05
N MET A 151 0.99 -5.45 -8.22
CA MET A 151 0.86 -4.76 -9.51
C MET A 151 1.74 -5.39 -10.59
N THR A 152 3.01 -5.70 -10.29
CA THR A 152 3.92 -6.33 -11.25
C THR A 152 3.61 -7.80 -11.53
N SER A 153 2.71 -8.42 -10.77
CA SER A 153 2.18 -9.76 -11.08
C SER A 153 1.07 -9.69 -12.14
N HIS A 154 0.49 -8.51 -12.39
CA HIS A 154 -0.45 -8.25 -13.47
C HIS A 154 0.28 -7.84 -14.75
N THR A 155 0.05 -8.56 -15.84
CA THR A 155 0.83 -8.42 -17.09
C THR A 155 0.68 -7.02 -17.70
N GLU A 156 -0.50 -6.40 -17.55
CA GLU A 156 -0.84 -5.10 -18.10
C GLU A 156 -0.17 -3.94 -17.31
N LEU A 157 0.02 -4.09 -16.00
CA LEU A 157 0.69 -3.09 -15.16
C LEU A 157 2.21 -3.28 -15.17
N LEU A 158 2.68 -4.51 -15.34
CA LEU A 158 4.10 -4.87 -15.35
C LEU A 158 4.90 -4.02 -16.34
N GLY A 159 4.43 -3.90 -17.59
CA GLY A 159 5.15 -3.18 -18.63
C GLY A 159 5.39 -1.70 -18.30
N TYR A 160 4.44 -1.06 -17.61
CA TYR A 160 4.58 0.31 -17.14
C TYR A 160 5.63 0.42 -16.02
N LEU A 161 5.56 -0.46 -15.02
CA LEU A 161 6.48 -0.45 -13.88
C LEU A 161 7.91 -0.84 -14.27
N GLN A 162 8.08 -1.69 -15.28
CA GLN A 162 9.40 -2.09 -15.80
C GLN A 162 10.24 -0.93 -16.33
N VAL A 163 9.59 0.11 -16.85
CA VAL A 163 10.25 1.31 -17.39
C VAL A 163 10.10 2.51 -16.47
N PHE A 164 9.59 2.31 -15.25
CA PHE A 164 9.38 3.39 -14.30
C PHE A 164 10.73 3.96 -13.82
N PRO A 165 11.00 5.27 -14.00
CA PRO A 165 12.30 5.85 -13.68
C PRO A 165 12.69 5.66 -12.22
N GLY A 166 13.90 5.18 -11.96
CA GLY A 166 14.44 5.06 -10.60
C GLY A 166 13.97 3.83 -9.84
N LEU A 167 12.90 3.13 -10.26
CA LEU A 167 12.33 2.03 -9.47
C LEU A 167 13.32 0.86 -9.35
N MET A 168 13.85 0.40 -10.47
CA MET A 168 14.79 -0.73 -10.49
C MET A 168 16.07 -0.41 -9.69
N GLU A 169 16.66 0.76 -9.90
CA GLU A 169 17.87 1.15 -9.15
C GLU A 169 17.60 1.24 -7.65
N ARG A 170 16.46 1.82 -7.24
CA ARG A 170 16.09 1.94 -5.83
C ARG A 170 15.88 0.60 -5.15
N VAL A 171 15.16 -0.32 -5.79
CA VAL A 171 14.90 -1.66 -5.21
C VAL A 171 16.22 -2.41 -5.02
N ILE A 172 17.13 -2.34 -6.00
CA ILE A 172 18.47 -2.93 -5.90
C ILE A 172 19.29 -2.28 -4.78
N ASP A 173 19.32 -0.95 -4.72
CA ASP A 173 20.08 -0.20 -3.72
C ASP A 173 19.64 -0.58 -2.30
N VAL A 174 18.33 -0.60 -2.05
CA VAL A 174 17.78 -0.96 -0.74
C VAL A 174 18.10 -2.41 -0.40
N LEU A 175 17.95 -3.35 -1.34
CA LEU A 175 18.31 -4.75 -1.13
C LEU A 175 19.79 -4.91 -0.76
N ARG A 176 20.70 -4.18 -1.43
CA ARG A 176 22.13 -4.20 -1.11
C ARG A 176 22.40 -3.68 0.30
N VAL A 177 21.82 -2.55 0.66
CA VAL A 177 22.00 -1.96 2.00
C VAL A 177 21.51 -2.91 3.08
N ILE A 178 20.29 -3.45 2.93
CA ILE A 178 19.71 -4.41 3.88
C ILE A 178 20.56 -5.67 3.98
N HIS A 179 21.07 -6.18 2.84
CA HIS A 179 21.92 -7.36 2.83
C HIS A 179 23.23 -7.13 3.60
N VAL A 180 23.90 -5.98 3.39
CA VAL A 180 25.13 -5.62 4.10
C VAL A 180 24.86 -5.47 5.59
N VAL A 181 23.85 -4.69 5.96
CA VAL A 181 23.52 -4.43 7.37
C VAL A 181 23.12 -5.72 8.11
N GLY A 182 22.34 -6.60 7.48
CA GLY A 182 21.94 -7.87 8.07
C GLY A 182 23.09 -8.86 8.27
N LYS A 183 24.20 -8.69 7.53
CA LYS A 183 25.41 -9.52 7.69
C LYS A 183 26.36 -8.97 8.76
N ASP A 184 26.51 -7.66 8.84
CA ASP A 184 27.50 -7.00 9.68
C ASP A 184 27.06 -6.85 11.14
N THR A 185 25.74 -6.82 11.39
CA THR A 185 25.16 -6.64 12.73
C THR A 185 23.97 -7.55 12.92
N THR A 186 23.77 -8.09 14.13
CA THR A 186 22.56 -8.83 14.48
C THR A 186 21.38 -7.86 14.62
N ASN A 187 20.44 -7.90 13.69
CA ASN A 187 19.24 -7.06 13.63
C ASN A 187 18.09 -7.81 12.95
N ILE A 188 16.95 -7.14 12.75
CA ILE A 188 15.74 -7.72 12.14
C ILE A 188 15.92 -8.25 10.70
N PHE A 189 16.99 -7.85 10.00
CA PHE A 189 17.32 -8.33 8.66
C PHE A 189 18.43 -9.38 8.64
N SER A 190 18.93 -9.79 9.81
CA SER A 190 19.88 -10.89 9.91
C SER A 190 19.23 -12.21 9.50
N PRO A 191 20.00 -13.16 8.94
CA PRO A 191 19.49 -14.49 8.64
C PRO A 191 18.95 -15.15 9.93
N SER A 192 17.66 -15.47 9.94
CA SER A 192 17.02 -16.25 11.00
C SER A 192 17.09 -17.74 10.65
N ASP A 193 17.69 -18.56 11.52
CA ASP A 193 17.66 -20.03 11.44
C ASP A 193 16.32 -20.61 11.97
N SER A 194 15.37 -19.77 12.40
CA SER A 194 14.13 -20.22 13.00
C SER A 194 12.91 -19.55 12.37
N LEU A 195 12.11 -20.36 11.67
CA LEU A 195 10.68 -20.14 11.44
C LEU A 195 9.99 -20.02 12.81
N LYS A 196 10.02 -18.84 13.43
CA LYS A 196 9.23 -18.54 14.62
C LYS A 196 8.18 -17.53 14.24
N ALA A 197 6.95 -18.01 14.26
CA ALA A 197 5.80 -17.25 13.84
C ALA A 197 5.17 -16.48 15.00
N GLU A 198 5.84 -15.44 15.52
CA GLU A 198 5.25 -14.60 16.57
C GLU A 198 5.65 -13.12 16.40
N GLY A 199 4.77 -12.35 15.75
CA GLY A 199 4.81 -10.89 15.64
C GLY A 199 4.52 -10.38 14.22
N ASP A 200 3.48 -9.55 14.05
CA ASP A 200 3.10 -9.02 12.72
C ASP A 200 4.24 -8.23 12.05
N ILE A 201 5.05 -7.51 12.83
CA ILE A 201 6.17 -6.70 12.30
C ILE A 201 7.38 -7.57 11.96
N GLU A 202 7.74 -8.54 12.80
CA GLU A 202 8.86 -9.45 12.52
C GLU A 202 8.59 -10.24 11.23
N HIS A 203 7.37 -10.77 11.04
CA HIS A 203 6.98 -11.42 9.79
C HIS A 203 6.95 -10.48 8.58
N MET A 204 6.49 -9.24 8.74
CA MET A 204 6.49 -8.26 7.65
C MET A 204 7.90 -7.86 7.23
N THR A 205 8.83 -7.73 8.18
CA THR A 205 10.25 -7.45 7.88
C THR A 205 11.00 -8.65 7.31
N GLU A 206 10.68 -9.87 7.76
CA GLU A 206 11.18 -11.13 7.19
C GLU A 206 10.74 -11.27 5.72
N GLY A 207 9.50 -10.85 5.40
CA GLY A 207 8.97 -10.79 4.05
C GLY A 207 9.57 -9.67 3.18
N PHE A 208 10.01 -8.55 3.75
CA PHE A 208 10.46 -7.38 3.00
C PHE A 208 11.61 -7.69 2.03
N LYS A 209 12.64 -8.40 2.48
CA LYS A 209 13.78 -8.81 1.63
C LYS A 209 13.34 -9.75 0.51
N SER A 210 12.44 -10.69 0.82
CA SER A 210 11.85 -11.59 -0.18
C SER A 210 11.06 -10.82 -1.23
N HIS A 211 10.28 -9.82 -0.81
CA HIS A 211 9.49 -8.99 -1.71
C HIS A 211 10.36 -8.06 -2.57
N LEU A 212 11.50 -7.55 -2.07
CA LEU A 212 12.46 -6.83 -2.91
C LEU A 212 12.99 -7.74 -4.03
N ILE A 213 13.32 -8.99 -3.70
CA ILE A 213 13.77 -9.98 -4.67
C ILE A 213 12.66 -10.32 -5.67
N ARG A 214 11.41 -10.49 -5.19
CA ARG A 214 10.22 -10.72 -6.04
C ARG A 214 10.03 -9.57 -7.02
N LEU A 215 10.06 -8.32 -6.54
CA LEU A 215 9.90 -7.15 -7.38
C LEU A 215 11.02 -7.05 -8.43
N ILE A 216 12.29 -7.26 -8.05
CA ILE A 216 13.42 -7.33 -9.00
C ILE A 216 13.15 -8.40 -10.07
N GLY A 217 12.80 -9.62 -9.64
CA GLY A 217 12.52 -10.72 -10.56
C GLY A 217 11.41 -10.39 -11.56
N ASN A 218 10.33 -9.75 -11.09
CA ASN A 218 9.25 -9.29 -11.95
C ASN A 218 9.73 -8.19 -12.91
N LEU A 219 10.47 -7.20 -12.42
CA LEU A 219 10.98 -6.10 -13.26
C LEU A 219 11.97 -6.59 -14.33
N CYS A 220 12.76 -7.63 -14.06
CA CYS A 220 13.63 -8.27 -15.04
C CYS A 220 12.89 -9.21 -16.00
N TYR A 221 11.66 -9.64 -15.70
CA TYR A 221 10.97 -10.67 -16.49
C TYR A 221 10.73 -10.20 -17.92
N LYS A 222 11.38 -10.87 -18.90
CA LYS A 222 11.35 -10.54 -20.33
C LYS A 222 11.74 -9.09 -20.66
N ASN A 223 12.40 -8.38 -19.75
CA ASN A 223 12.93 -7.04 -19.96
C ASN A 223 14.46 -7.09 -19.93
N LYS A 224 15.09 -6.95 -21.09
CA LYS A 224 16.55 -7.08 -21.23
C LYS A 224 17.30 -5.90 -20.58
N GLU A 225 16.75 -4.70 -20.66
CA GLU A 225 17.36 -3.50 -20.07
C GLU A 225 17.50 -3.64 -18.55
N ASN A 226 16.49 -4.21 -17.89
CA ASN A 226 16.53 -4.50 -16.46
C ASN A 226 17.39 -5.73 -16.10
N GLN A 227 17.79 -6.57 -17.07
CA GLN A 227 18.63 -7.76 -16.85
C GLN A 227 20.13 -7.47 -16.97
N ASP A 228 20.49 -6.50 -17.80
CA ASP A 228 21.87 -6.08 -18.07
C ASP A 228 22.45 -5.25 -16.90
#